data_AF-A0A961TQ79-F1
#
_entry.id   AF-A0A961TQ79-F1
#
_cell.length_a   1.000
_cell.length_b   1.000
_cell.length_c   1.000
_cell.angle_alpha   90.00
_cell.angle_beta   90.00
_cell.angle_gamma   90.00
#
_symmetry.space_group_name_H-M   'P 1'
#
loop_
_entity.id
_entity.type
_entity.pdbx_description
1 polymer ?
#
loop_
_entity_poly.entity_id
_entity_poly.type
_entity_poly.pdbx_seq_one_letter_code
_entity_poly.pdbx_strand_id
1 'polypeptide(L)'
;MNSKAPRPISQMSLKEVKAAIRPIIDMGFECQYLGDQIKTSAPGNSEPYFLKTGADIRSFIEELMKFHESDRSTGSESSSVRERGSLVEWDTRPTGEIAARLHGMAHDEIAGLIASGAGEVRHLIETIGELEADMARAARKEKRQAGEIARLRARLSELESGDGSPAVGGAGQLDHFRRLKKEFAKMYHPDNSPSPDGLEKLIRSEIFKEFWAVIEGIEKGTLSR
;
A
#
# COMPACT_ATOMS: atom_id res chain seq x y z
N MET A 1 -23.54 -31.36 10.64
CA MET A 1 -23.22 -30.39 9.57
C MET A 1 -22.09 -29.51 10.08
N ASN A 2 -20.90 -29.56 9.47
CA ASN A 2 -19.75 -28.77 9.89
C ASN A 2 -19.99 -27.29 9.52
N SER A 3 -20.53 -26.49 10.44
CA SER A 3 -20.63 -25.03 10.26
C SER A 3 -19.26 -24.40 10.51
N LYS A 4 -18.37 -24.53 9.53
CA LYS A 4 -17.12 -23.77 9.54
C LYS A 4 -17.50 -22.28 9.46
N ALA A 5 -17.09 -21.50 10.44
CA ALA A 5 -17.39 -20.06 10.49
C ALA A 5 -17.01 -19.39 9.15
N PRO A 6 -17.83 -18.45 8.65
CA PRO A 6 -17.58 -17.81 7.38
C PRO A 6 -16.26 -17.05 7.42
N ARG A 7 -15.43 -17.26 6.39
CA ARG A 7 -14.11 -16.62 6.30
C ARG A 7 -14.31 -15.10 6.10
N PRO A 8 -13.73 -14.25 6.96
CA PRO A 8 -13.78 -12.80 6.78
C PRO A 8 -13.00 -12.38 5.54
N ILE A 9 -13.41 -11.26 4.93
CA ILE A 9 -12.83 -10.74 3.69
C ILE A 9 -11.35 -10.38 3.88
N SER A 10 -10.97 -9.91 5.07
CA SER A 10 -9.57 -9.63 5.42
C SER A 10 -8.64 -10.86 5.35
N GLN A 11 -9.19 -12.07 5.37
CA GLN A 11 -8.45 -13.33 5.24
C GLN A 11 -8.52 -13.93 3.83
N MET A 12 -9.17 -13.24 2.88
CA MET A 12 -9.23 -13.64 1.47
C MET A 12 -8.14 -12.91 0.69
N SER A 13 -7.52 -13.59 -0.27
CA SER A 13 -6.63 -12.93 -1.22
C SER A 13 -7.43 -12.00 -2.14
N LEU A 14 -6.78 -10.96 -2.67
CA LEU A 14 -7.41 -10.02 -3.61
C LEU A 14 -8.00 -10.72 -4.84
N LYS A 15 -7.38 -11.83 -5.28
CA LYS A 15 -7.88 -12.65 -6.39
C LYS A 15 -9.18 -13.36 -6.03
N GLU A 16 -9.28 -13.91 -4.82
CA GLU A 16 -10.51 -14.55 -4.32
C GLU A 16 -11.63 -13.53 -4.13
N VAL A 17 -11.31 -12.35 -3.58
CA VAL A 17 -12.28 -11.27 -3.42
C VAL A 17 -12.83 -10.81 -4.77
N LYS A 18 -11.95 -10.56 -5.76
CA LYS A 18 -12.34 -10.18 -7.13
C LYS A 18 -13.20 -11.23 -7.81
N ALA A 19 -12.87 -12.51 -7.64
CA ALA A 19 -13.67 -13.60 -8.18
C ALA A 19 -15.06 -13.67 -7.52
N ALA A 20 -15.13 -13.45 -6.20
CA ALA A 20 -16.37 -13.52 -5.44
C ALA A 20 -17.35 -12.38 -5.78
N ILE A 21 -16.85 -11.16 -6.02
CA ILE A 21 -17.71 -10.00 -6.33
C ILE A 21 -17.97 -9.82 -7.83
N ARG A 22 -17.36 -10.65 -8.69
CA ARG A 22 -17.52 -10.55 -10.15
C ARG A 22 -18.99 -10.54 -10.59
N PRO A 23 -19.89 -11.40 -10.06
CA PRO A 23 -21.31 -11.39 -10.42
C PRO A 23 -22.01 -10.07 -10.06
N ILE A 24 -21.65 -9.47 -8.92
CA ILE A 24 -22.20 -8.18 -8.46
C ILE A 24 -21.83 -7.07 -9.46
N ILE A 25 -20.56 -7.04 -9.89
CA ILE A 25 -20.07 -6.09 -10.90
C ILE A 25 -20.74 -6.31 -12.26
N ASP A 26 -20.90 -7.56 -12.69
CA ASP A 26 -21.54 -7.89 -13.96
C ASP A 26 -23.04 -7.52 -13.97
N MET A 27 -23.67 -7.38 -12.79
CA MET A 27 -25.03 -6.83 -12.61
C MET A 27 -25.07 -5.29 -12.55
N GLY A 28 -23.93 -4.62 -12.72
CA GLY A 28 -23.83 -3.16 -12.77
C GLY A 28 -23.65 -2.46 -11.43
N PHE A 29 -23.46 -3.19 -10.33
CA PHE A 29 -23.19 -2.59 -9.03
C PHE A 29 -21.76 -2.06 -8.95
N GLU A 30 -21.60 -0.90 -8.32
CA GLU A 30 -20.29 -0.39 -7.96
C GLU A 30 -19.77 -1.13 -6.73
N CYS A 31 -18.48 -1.48 -6.72
CA CYS A 31 -17.83 -2.18 -5.61
C CYS A 31 -16.53 -1.47 -5.23
N GLN A 32 -16.38 -1.11 -3.95
CA GLN A 32 -15.17 -0.54 -3.37
C GLN A 32 -14.63 -1.44 -2.27
N TYR A 33 -13.36 -1.85 -2.40
CA TYR A 33 -12.66 -2.63 -1.38
C TYR A 33 -12.08 -1.70 -0.29
N LEU A 34 -12.44 -1.94 0.97
CA LEU A 34 -12.03 -1.11 2.10
C LEU A 34 -11.03 -1.81 3.05
N GLY A 35 -10.51 -2.98 2.66
CA GLY A 35 -9.53 -3.75 3.45
C GLY A 35 -10.15 -4.93 4.20
N ASP A 36 -11.12 -4.67 5.07
CA ASP A 36 -11.83 -5.69 5.85
C ASP A 36 -13.27 -5.93 5.39
N GLN A 37 -13.78 -5.06 4.51
CA GLN A 37 -15.13 -5.12 3.95
C GLN A 37 -15.17 -4.60 2.52
N ILE A 38 -16.28 -4.88 1.84
CA ILE A 38 -16.60 -4.40 0.50
C ILE A 38 -17.85 -3.54 0.62
N LYS A 39 -17.73 -2.29 0.19
CA LYS A 39 -18.87 -1.40 0.01
C LYS A 39 -19.41 -1.62 -1.40
N THR A 40 -20.70 -1.92 -1.54
CA THR A 40 -21.36 -2.03 -2.85
C THR A 40 -22.61 -1.18 -2.91
N SER A 41 -22.87 -0.55 -4.06
CA SER A 41 -24.03 0.32 -4.28
C SER A 41 -24.68 0.01 -5.62
N ALA A 42 -26.00 -0.05 -5.61
CA ALA A 42 -26.77 -0.21 -6.85
C ALA A 42 -26.73 1.10 -7.66
N PRO A 43 -26.82 1.03 -9.00
CA PRO A 43 -26.97 2.21 -9.83
C PRO A 43 -28.17 3.06 -9.40
N GLY A 44 -27.94 4.32 -9.05
CA GLY A 44 -29.02 5.24 -8.64
C GLY A 44 -29.56 5.04 -7.23
N ASN A 45 -29.01 4.11 -6.44
CA ASN A 45 -29.34 3.99 -5.02
C ASN A 45 -28.29 4.71 -4.16
N SER A 46 -28.74 5.57 -3.26
CA SER A 46 -27.87 6.30 -2.34
C SER A 46 -27.38 5.47 -1.16
N GLU A 47 -28.02 4.34 -0.85
CA GLU A 47 -27.66 3.50 0.29
C GLU A 47 -26.71 2.37 -0.11
N PRO A 48 -25.47 2.36 0.42
CA PRO A 48 -24.51 1.31 0.16
C PRO A 48 -24.70 0.10 1.10
N TYR A 49 -24.48 -1.09 0.58
CA TYR A 49 -24.37 -2.33 1.32
C TYR A 49 -22.91 -2.60 1.71
N PHE A 50 -22.69 -3.14 2.91
CA PHE A 50 -21.36 -3.48 3.41
C PHE A 50 -21.26 -4.97 3.65
N LEU A 51 -20.39 -5.63 2.88
CA LEU A 51 -20.14 -7.07 2.92
C LEU A 51 -18.83 -7.29 3.67
N LYS A 52 -18.82 -8.10 4.74
CA LYS A 52 -17.65 -8.32 5.63
C LYS A 52 -17.07 -9.72 5.50
N THR A 53 -17.88 -10.67 5.05
CA THR A 53 -17.49 -12.08 4.90
C THR A 53 -17.78 -12.60 3.50
N GLY A 54 -17.12 -13.69 3.12
CA GLY A 54 -17.47 -14.39 1.89
C GLY A 54 -18.90 -14.97 1.88
N ALA A 55 -19.53 -15.15 3.05
CA ALA A 55 -20.93 -15.55 3.14
C ALA A 55 -21.86 -14.37 2.82
N ASP A 56 -21.55 -13.17 3.31
CA ASP A 56 -22.32 -11.96 3.02
C ASP A 56 -22.38 -11.71 1.51
N ILE A 57 -21.24 -11.88 0.81
CA ILE A 57 -21.17 -11.76 -0.66
C ILE A 57 -22.13 -12.75 -1.34
N ARG A 58 -22.15 -14.02 -0.90
CA ARG A 58 -23.02 -15.03 -1.48
C ARG A 58 -24.50 -14.75 -1.21
N SER A 59 -24.85 -14.42 0.03
CA SER A 59 -26.22 -14.09 0.40
C SER A 59 -26.74 -12.88 -0.38
N PHE A 60 -25.90 -11.86 -0.55
CA PHE A 60 -26.23 -10.70 -1.37
C PHE A 60 -26.46 -11.07 -2.84
N ILE A 61 -25.60 -11.91 -3.44
CA ILE A 61 -25.81 -12.40 -4.81
C ILE A 61 -27.11 -13.20 -4.93
N GLU A 62 -27.42 -14.07 -3.96
CA GLU A 62 -28.68 -14.85 -3.96
C GLU A 62 -29.90 -13.93 -3.88
N GLU A 63 -29.84 -12.86 -3.09
CA GLU A 63 -30.90 -11.86 -2.98
C GLU A 63 -31.09 -11.08 -4.30
N LEU A 64 -29.99 -10.66 -4.94
CA LEU A 64 -30.01 -10.00 -6.24
C LEU A 64 -30.60 -10.90 -7.34
N MET A 65 -30.27 -12.19 -7.33
CA MET A 65 -30.82 -13.15 -8.29
C MET A 65 -32.34 -13.33 -8.10
N LYS A 66 -32.81 -13.41 -6.85
CA LYS A 66 -34.25 -13.49 -6.54
C LYS A 66 -35.01 -12.24 -6.99
N PHE A 67 -34.42 -11.06 -6.80
CA PHE A 67 -35.01 -9.80 -7.25
C PHE A 67 -35.15 -9.76 -8.78
N HIS A 68 -34.09 -10.11 -9.51
CA HIS A 68 -34.12 -10.18 -10.97
C HIS A 68 -35.10 -11.23 -11.53
N GLU A 69 -35.29 -12.35 -10.84
CA GLU A 69 -36.24 -13.39 -11.23
C GLU A 69 -37.69 -12.97 -10.96
N SER A 70 -37.92 -12.20 -9.90
CA SER A 70 -39.22 -11.58 -9.60
C SER A 70 -39.61 -10.53 -10.64
N ASP A 71 -38.69 -9.65 -11.04
CA ASP A 71 -38.93 -8.62 -12.07
C ASP A 71 -39.23 -9.22 -13.46
N ARG A 72 -38.70 -10.41 -13.77
CA ARG A 72 -39.03 -11.15 -15.00
C ARG A 72 -40.39 -11.85 -14.94
N SER A 73 -40.86 -12.21 -13.75
CA SER A 73 -42.14 -12.90 -13.54
C SER A 73 -43.33 -11.93 -13.54
N THR A 74 -43.12 -10.69 -13.10
CA THR A 74 -44.13 -9.64 -13.17
C THR A 74 -43.94 -8.90 -14.50
N GLY A 75 -44.68 -9.28 -15.53
CA GLY A 75 -44.67 -8.60 -16.84
C GLY A 75 -45.12 -7.14 -16.77
N SER A 76 -44.28 -6.28 -16.20
CA SER A 76 -44.34 -4.84 -16.37
C SER A 76 -43.27 -4.51 -17.40
N GLU A 77 -43.73 -4.16 -18.60
CA GLU A 77 -42.92 -3.54 -19.64
C GLU A 77 -42.37 -2.21 -19.14
N SER A 78 -41.30 -2.26 -18.34
CA SER A 78 -40.40 -1.13 -18.15
C SER A 78 -39.20 -1.36 -19.06
N SER A 79 -39.36 -0.81 -20.25
CA SER A 79 -38.37 -0.62 -21.30
C SER A 79 -36.92 -0.53 -20.79
N SER A 80 -36.11 -1.48 -21.24
CA SER A 80 -34.71 -1.28 -21.64
C SER A 80 -33.80 -0.48 -20.70
N VAL A 81 -33.30 -1.12 -19.64
CA VAL A 81 -31.99 -0.77 -19.06
C VAL A 81 -30.95 -1.74 -19.62
N ARG A 82 -30.60 -1.53 -20.89
CA ARG A 82 -29.42 -2.11 -21.53
C ARG A 82 -28.66 -0.95 -22.15
N GLU A 83 -27.36 -0.93 -21.88
CA GLU A 83 -26.37 0.09 -22.30
C GLU A 83 -26.33 1.38 -21.48
N ARG A 84 -25.72 1.32 -20.28
CA ARG A 84 -24.84 2.41 -19.82
C ARG A 84 -23.62 1.82 -19.09
N GLY A 85 -22.71 1.25 -19.88
CA GLY A 85 -21.30 1.55 -19.62
C GLY A 85 -21.19 3.06 -19.78
N SER A 86 -20.77 3.76 -18.73
CA SER A 86 -20.73 5.23 -18.62
C SER A 86 -20.13 5.89 -19.87
N LEU A 87 -20.99 6.21 -20.83
CA LEU A 87 -20.81 7.28 -21.78
C LEU A 87 -21.73 8.37 -21.26
N VAL A 88 -21.13 9.46 -20.80
CA VAL A 88 -21.85 10.69 -20.44
C VAL A 88 -22.68 11.07 -21.67
N GLU A 89 -23.99 10.85 -21.59
CA GLU A 89 -24.94 11.31 -22.58
C GLU A 89 -25.00 12.83 -22.39
N TRP A 90 -24.20 13.55 -23.19
CA TRP A 90 -24.28 15.00 -23.25
C TRP A 90 -25.69 15.34 -23.69
N ASP A 91 -26.48 15.95 -22.80
CA ASP A 91 -27.75 16.55 -23.19
C ASP A 91 -27.43 17.65 -24.21
N THR A 92 -27.59 17.33 -25.48
CA THR A 92 -27.28 18.24 -26.61
C THR A 92 -28.42 19.22 -26.87
N ARG A 93 -29.50 19.18 -26.06
CA ARG A 93 -30.53 20.21 -26.12
C ARG A 93 -29.90 21.50 -25.63
N PRO A 94 -29.86 22.56 -26.47
CA PRO A 94 -29.50 23.87 -25.96
C PRO A 94 -30.48 24.15 -24.81
N THR A 95 -29.95 24.53 -23.64
CA THR A 95 -30.80 25.08 -22.59
C THR A 95 -31.67 26.17 -23.24
N GLY A 96 -32.94 26.29 -22.85
CA GLY A 96 -33.87 27.21 -23.52
C GLY A 96 -33.34 28.65 -23.63
N GLU A 97 -32.42 29.01 -22.74
CA GLU A 97 -31.65 30.25 -22.71
C GLU A 97 -30.66 30.41 -23.88
N ILE A 98 -29.95 29.34 -24.28
CA ILE A 98 -29.05 29.32 -25.45
C ILE A 98 -29.87 29.37 -26.74
N ALA A 99 -30.96 28.61 -26.82
CA ALA A 99 -31.84 28.60 -27.99
C ALA A 99 -32.47 29.98 -28.26
N ALA A 100 -32.94 30.66 -27.21
CA ALA A 100 -33.49 32.01 -27.32
C ALA A 100 -32.44 33.06 -27.72
N ARG A 101 -31.21 32.92 -27.21
CA ARG A 101 -30.09 33.83 -27.51
C ARG A 101 -29.57 33.68 -28.93
N LEU A 102 -29.60 32.48 -29.51
CA LEU A 102 -29.20 32.20 -30.89
C LEU A 102 -30.23 32.68 -31.94
N HIS A 103 -31.53 32.71 -31.60
CA HIS A 103 -32.61 33.05 -32.55
C HIS A 103 -32.58 34.52 -33.04
N GLY A 104 -31.83 35.40 -32.37
CA GLY A 104 -31.70 36.82 -32.73
C GLY A 104 -30.33 37.23 -33.29
N MET A 105 -29.38 36.29 -33.45
CA MET A 105 -28.01 36.58 -33.86
C MET A 105 -27.81 36.40 -35.37
N ALA A 106 -26.93 37.20 -35.97
CA ALA A 106 -26.53 37.00 -37.36
C ALA A 106 -25.70 35.70 -37.49
N HIS A 107 -25.78 35.04 -38.64
CA HIS A 107 -25.04 33.79 -38.91
C HIS A 107 -23.53 33.91 -38.66
N ASP A 108 -22.93 35.07 -38.96
CA ASP A 108 -21.50 35.32 -38.76
C ASP A 108 -21.12 35.40 -37.27
N GLU A 109 -22.01 35.91 -36.41
CA GLU A 109 -21.78 35.96 -34.96
C GLU A 109 -21.89 34.57 -34.33
N ILE A 110 -22.83 33.76 -34.82
CA ILE A 110 -22.95 32.34 -34.42
C ILE A 110 -21.70 31.57 -34.83
N ALA A 111 -21.20 31.79 -36.05
CA ALA A 111 -19.97 31.17 -36.53
C ALA A 111 -18.74 31.57 -35.69
N GLY A 112 -18.66 32.84 -35.28
CA GLY A 112 -17.62 33.34 -34.38
C GLY A 112 -17.64 32.67 -33.00
N LEU A 113 -18.83 32.52 -32.39
CA LEU A 113 -18.98 31.82 -31.11
C LEU A 113 -18.61 30.34 -31.21
N ILE A 114 -19.01 29.65 -32.28
CA ILE A 114 -18.64 28.26 -32.52
C ILE A 114 -17.12 28.12 -32.68
N ALA A 115 -16.48 29.02 -33.44
CA ALA A 115 -15.04 28.99 -33.64
C ALA A 115 -14.27 29.23 -32.33
N SER A 116 -14.74 30.17 -31.50
CA SER A 116 -14.17 30.45 -30.17
C SER A 116 -14.31 29.24 -29.24
N GLY A 117 -15.53 28.70 -29.12
CA GLY A 117 -15.79 27.51 -28.29
C GLY A 117 -15.01 26.28 -28.76
N ALA A 118 -14.85 26.08 -30.06
CA ALA A 118 -14.01 25.02 -30.60
C ALA A 118 -12.52 25.22 -30.27
N GLY A 119 -12.06 26.47 -30.15
CA GLY A 119 -10.72 26.80 -29.66
C GLY A 119 -10.52 26.42 -28.20
N GLU A 120 -11.47 26.78 -27.33
CA GLU A 120 -11.47 26.43 -25.92
C GLU A 120 -11.49 24.91 -25.70
N VAL A 121 -12.34 24.19 -26.44
CA VAL A 121 -12.40 22.71 -26.38
C VAL A 121 -11.07 22.09 -26.80
N ARG A 122 -10.43 22.58 -27.86
CA ARG A 122 -9.09 22.08 -28.27
C ARG A 122 -8.05 22.31 -27.18
N HIS A 123 -8.04 23.49 -26.56
CA HIS A 123 -7.12 23.79 -25.47
C HIS A 123 -7.35 22.87 -24.26
N LEU A 124 -8.60 22.64 -23.88
CA LEU A 124 -8.95 21.74 -22.78
C LEU A 124 -8.51 20.29 -23.07
N ILE A 125 -8.67 19.82 -24.29
CA ILE A 125 -8.21 18.47 -24.70
C ILE A 125 -6.69 18.35 -24.55
N GLU A 126 -5.94 19.38 -24.95
CA GLU A 126 -4.48 19.41 -24.79
C GLU A 126 -4.07 19.38 -23.31
N THR A 127 -4.69 20.22 -22.47
CA THR A 127 -4.43 20.24 -21.02
C THR A 127 -4.78 18.90 -20.35
N ILE A 128 -5.87 18.25 -20.76
CA ILE A 128 -6.21 16.91 -20.25
C ILE A 128 -5.11 15.91 -20.61
N GLY A 129 -4.61 15.94 -21.85
CA GLY A 129 -3.50 15.07 -22.28
C GLY A 129 -2.22 15.31 -21.49
N GLU A 130 -1.89 16.57 -21.17
CA GLU A 130 -0.74 16.91 -20.33
C GLU A 130 -0.90 16.37 -18.90
N LEU A 131 -2.07 16.56 -18.29
CA LEU A 131 -2.39 16.07 -16.95
C LEU A 131 -2.35 14.54 -16.87
N GLU A 132 -2.90 13.85 -17.85
CA GLU A 132 -2.82 12.38 -17.94
C GLU A 132 -1.37 11.90 -18.03
N ALA A 133 -0.54 12.59 -18.81
CA ALA A 133 0.88 12.28 -18.91
C ALA A 133 1.63 12.52 -17.58
N ASP A 134 1.28 13.58 -16.85
CA ASP A 134 1.83 13.86 -15.52
C ASP A 134 1.41 12.83 -14.48
N MET A 135 0.13 12.43 -14.47
CA MET A 135 -0.35 11.36 -13.60
C MET A 135 0.38 10.04 -13.88
N ALA A 136 0.61 9.71 -15.16
CA ALA A 136 1.38 8.52 -15.53
C ALA A 136 2.84 8.60 -15.06
N ARG A 137 3.47 9.78 -15.13
CA ARG A 137 4.83 10.02 -14.60
C ARG A 137 4.87 9.87 -13.08
N ALA A 138 3.91 10.45 -12.37
CA ALA A 138 3.78 10.39 -10.92
C ALA A 138 3.60 8.94 -10.43
N ALA A 139 2.69 8.18 -11.05
CA ALA A 139 2.46 6.78 -10.71
C ALA A 139 3.70 5.90 -10.88
N ARG A 140 4.52 6.16 -11.91
CA ARG A 140 5.81 5.46 -12.10
C ARG A 140 6.82 5.81 -11.01
N LYS A 141 6.86 7.07 -10.57
CA LYS A 141 7.74 7.53 -9.48
C LYS A 141 7.33 6.90 -8.15
N GLU A 142 6.03 6.90 -7.85
CA GLU A 142 5.49 6.26 -6.65
C GLU A 142 5.81 4.77 -6.61
N LYS A 143 5.62 4.04 -7.73
CA LYS A 143 5.97 2.62 -7.81
C LYS A 143 7.46 2.36 -7.54
N ARG A 144 8.35 3.21 -8.05
CA ARG A 144 9.80 3.11 -7.79
C ARG A 144 10.11 3.35 -6.32
N GLN A 145 9.54 4.40 -5.73
CA GLN A 145 9.72 4.72 -4.32
C GLN A 145 9.17 3.63 -3.40
N ALA A 146 8.00 3.08 -3.71
CA ALA A 146 7.42 1.95 -2.97
C ALA A 146 8.33 0.72 -3.00
N GLY A 147 8.94 0.43 -4.15
CA GLY A 147 9.93 -0.65 -4.29
C GLY A 147 11.20 -0.39 -3.46
N GLU A 148 11.69 0.85 -3.43
CA GLU A 148 12.84 1.24 -2.63
C GLU A 148 12.54 1.18 -1.13
N ILE A 149 11.37 1.67 -0.70
CA ILE A 149 10.91 1.56 0.69
C ILE A 149 10.78 0.09 1.09
N ALA A 150 10.21 -0.77 0.24
CA ALA A 150 10.10 -2.20 0.52
C ALA A 150 11.49 -2.85 0.66
N ARG A 151 12.44 -2.50 -0.22
CA ARG A 151 13.83 -2.98 -0.15
C ARG A 151 14.53 -2.51 1.13
N LEU A 152 14.37 -1.25 1.49
CA LEU A 152 14.98 -0.68 2.70
C LEU A 152 14.36 -1.29 3.97
N ARG A 153 13.04 -1.50 4.00
CA ARG A 153 12.37 -2.19 5.10
C ARG A 153 12.82 -3.64 5.23
N ALA A 154 12.97 -4.36 4.12
CA ALA A 154 13.53 -5.72 4.14
C ALA A 154 14.95 -5.72 4.72
N ARG A 155 15.80 -4.80 4.27
CA ARG A 155 17.16 -4.66 4.79
C ARG A 155 17.21 -4.25 6.26
N LEU A 156 16.34 -3.36 6.71
CA LEU A 156 16.20 -3.01 8.13
C LEU A 156 15.73 -4.21 8.94
N SER A 157 14.74 -4.95 8.46
CA SER A 157 14.26 -6.17 9.13
C SER A 157 15.33 -7.25 9.17
N GLU A 158 16.16 -7.40 8.14
CA GLU A 158 17.33 -8.29 8.14
C GLU A 158 18.39 -7.84 9.16
N LEU A 159 18.61 -6.54 9.33
CA LEU A 159 19.50 -5.98 10.35
C LEU A 159 18.92 -6.09 11.77
N GLU A 160 17.60 -5.97 11.93
CA GLU A 160 16.92 -6.07 13.23
C GLU A 160 16.74 -7.54 13.67
N SER A 161 16.51 -8.44 12.72
CA SER A 161 16.43 -9.89 12.96
C SER A 161 17.82 -10.52 13.04
N GLY A 162 18.77 -9.92 12.33
CA GLY A 162 20.20 -10.18 12.39
C GLY A 162 20.85 -9.38 13.51
N ASP A 163 20.49 -9.73 14.74
CA ASP A 163 21.25 -9.45 15.96
C ASP A 163 21.04 -8.07 16.62
N GLY A 164 20.52 -8.10 17.84
CA GLY A 164 20.90 -7.17 18.91
C GLY A 164 22.36 -7.37 19.36
N SER A 165 23.26 -7.64 18.42
CA SER A 165 24.69 -7.65 18.60
C SER A 165 25.29 -6.78 17.50
N PRO A 166 26.23 -5.89 17.82
CA PRO A 166 26.97 -5.19 16.78
C PRO A 166 27.87 -6.22 16.11
N ALA A 167 27.35 -6.91 15.08
CA ALA A 167 28.13 -7.69 14.14
C ALA A 167 28.88 -6.71 13.21
N VAL A 168 29.72 -5.87 13.80
CA VAL A 168 30.93 -5.39 13.17
C VAL A 168 31.82 -6.63 13.05
N GLY A 169 31.81 -7.22 11.85
CA GLY A 169 32.70 -8.30 11.40
C GLY A 169 32.30 -9.71 11.78
N GLY A 170 31.84 -10.44 10.76
CA GLY A 170 31.48 -11.85 10.87
C GLY A 170 32.56 -12.71 11.50
N ALA A 171 32.12 -13.74 12.23
CA ALA A 171 32.82 -14.93 12.76
C ALA A 171 34.32 -14.82 13.08
N GLY A 172 35.17 -14.43 12.13
CA GLY A 172 36.59 -14.15 12.34
C GLY A 172 36.90 -12.98 13.29
N GLN A 173 36.08 -11.91 13.36
CA GLN A 173 36.37 -10.78 14.26
C GLN A 173 36.13 -11.14 15.74
N LEU A 174 35.06 -11.89 16.02
CA LEU A 174 34.79 -12.47 17.35
C LEU A 174 35.89 -13.45 17.77
N ASP A 175 36.41 -14.26 16.85
CA ASP A 175 37.50 -15.20 17.13
C ASP A 175 38.83 -14.47 17.40
N HIS A 176 39.11 -13.37 16.70
CA HIS A 176 40.29 -12.54 16.99
C HIS A 176 40.19 -11.86 18.35
N PHE A 177 39.01 -11.35 18.71
CA PHE A 177 38.78 -10.69 20.00
C PHE A 177 38.86 -11.68 21.17
N ARG A 178 38.30 -12.89 21.01
CA ARG A 178 38.42 -13.96 22.00
C ARG A 178 39.88 -14.39 22.22
N ARG A 179 40.67 -14.49 21.14
CA ARG A 179 42.12 -14.76 21.23
C ARG A 179 42.86 -13.63 21.93
N LEU A 180 42.56 -12.38 21.61
CA LEU A 180 43.14 -11.21 22.27
C LEU A 180 42.88 -11.23 23.79
N LYS A 181 41.62 -11.40 24.21
CA LYS A 181 41.25 -11.49 25.64
C LYS A 181 41.99 -12.61 26.35
N LYS A 182 42.09 -13.77 25.71
CA LYS A 182 42.79 -14.94 26.26
C LYS A 182 44.27 -14.67 26.46
N GLU A 183 44.96 -14.15 25.44
CA GLU A 183 46.39 -13.85 25.55
C GLU A 183 46.67 -12.69 26.52
N PHE A 184 45.80 -11.66 26.55
CA PHE A 184 45.91 -10.57 27.52
C PHE A 184 45.77 -11.07 28.97
N ALA A 185 44.74 -11.89 29.26
CA ALA A 185 44.58 -12.49 30.57
C ALA A 185 45.74 -13.40 30.94
N LYS A 186 46.24 -14.20 29.99
CA LYS A 186 47.42 -15.02 30.23
C LYS A 186 48.63 -14.18 30.65
N MET A 187 48.87 -13.05 29.98
CA MET A 187 50.03 -12.20 30.23
C MET A 187 49.89 -11.30 31.45
N TYR A 188 48.70 -10.82 31.79
CA TYR A 188 48.52 -9.73 32.76
C TYR A 188 47.59 -10.05 33.93
N HIS A 189 46.97 -11.24 33.98
CA HIS A 189 46.15 -11.61 35.13
C HIS A 189 46.99 -11.62 36.41
N PRO A 190 46.51 -11.01 37.51
CA PRO A 190 47.27 -10.88 38.75
C PRO A 190 47.65 -12.22 39.40
N ASP A 191 46.94 -13.30 39.06
CA ASP A 191 47.23 -14.65 39.56
C ASP A 191 48.22 -15.43 38.69
N ASN A 192 48.59 -14.91 37.51
CA ASN A 192 49.57 -15.54 36.63
C ASN A 192 51.00 -14.99 36.84
N SER A 193 51.23 -14.20 37.90
CA SER A 193 52.57 -13.67 38.19
C SER A 193 53.46 -14.79 38.75
N PRO A 194 54.65 -15.01 38.16
CA PRO A 194 55.60 -16.00 38.66
C PRO A 194 56.33 -15.55 39.93
N SER A 195 56.26 -14.25 40.29
CA SER A 195 56.89 -13.72 41.50
C SER A 195 55.83 -13.34 42.54
N PRO A 196 55.93 -13.80 43.80
CA PRO A 196 55.01 -13.43 44.87
C PRO A 196 55.20 -11.98 45.38
N ASP A 197 56.15 -11.22 44.82
CA ASP A 197 56.39 -9.83 45.21
C ASP A 197 55.17 -8.94 44.93
N GLY A 198 54.68 -8.29 46.00
CA GLY A 198 53.42 -7.55 45.99
C GLY A 198 53.35 -6.39 45.00
N LEU A 199 54.49 -5.83 44.60
CA LEU A 199 54.54 -4.70 43.67
C LEU A 199 54.21 -5.13 42.23
N GLU A 200 54.73 -6.26 41.75
CA GLU A 200 54.44 -6.74 40.40
C GLU A 200 52.98 -7.17 40.29
N LYS A 201 52.46 -7.84 41.33
CA LYS A 201 51.04 -8.19 41.43
C LYS A 201 50.14 -6.96 41.44
N LEU A 202 50.54 -5.90 42.13
CA LEU A 202 49.82 -4.62 42.17
C LEU A 202 49.80 -3.96 40.79
N ILE A 203 50.96 -3.84 40.13
CA ILE A 203 51.07 -3.24 38.78
C ILE A 203 50.22 -4.02 37.78
N ARG A 204 50.30 -5.36 37.79
CA ARG A 204 49.46 -6.22 36.93
C ARG A 204 47.98 -6.06 37.22
N SER A 205 47.59 -5.92 38.49
CA SER A 205 46.19 -5.70 38.87
C SER A 205 45.65 -4.39 38.29
N GLU A 206 46.42 -3.31 38.37
CA GLU A 206 45.99 -2.01 37.84
C GLU A 206 45.95 -2.00 36.31
N ILE A 207 46.98 -2.54 35.64
CA ILE A 207 46.99 -2.71 34.17
C ILE A 207 45.82 -3.59 33.73
N PHE A 208 45.57 -4.69 34.43
CA PHE A 208 44.48 -5.59 34.08
C PHE A 208 43.14 -4.88 34.20
N LYS A 209 42.85 -4.18 35.31
CA LYS A 209 41.57 -3.46 35.48
C LYS A 209 41.35 -2.40 34.41
N GLU A 210 42.35 -1.55 34.17
CA GLU A 210 42.22 -0.40 33.26
C GLU A 210 41.99 -0.86 31.82
N PHE A 211 42.82 -1.77 31.32
CA PHE A 211 42.74 -2.23 29.94
C PHE A 211 41.61 -3.25 29.72
N TRP A 212 41.28 -4.07 30.72
CA TRP A 212 40.17 -5.03 30.58
C TRP A 212 38.83 -4.33 30.39
N ALA A 213 38.58 -3.23 31.11
CA ALA A 213 37.36 -2.44 30.94
C ALA A 213 37.23 -1.86 29.52
N VAL A 214 38.34 -1.38 28.95
CA VAL A 214 38.39 -0.86 27.57
C VAL A 214 38.14 -1.99 26.56
N ILE A 215 38.79 -3.15 26.74
CA ILE A 215 38.60 -4.31 25.87
C ILE A 215 37.14 -4.77 25.90
N GLU A 216 36.51 -4.86 27.08
CA GLU A 216 35.10 -5.21 27.19
C GLU A 216 34.17 -4.16 26.57
N GLY A 217 34.50 -2.88 26.69
CA GLY A 217 33.70 -1.81 26.08
C GLY A 217 33.76 -1.83 24.55
N ILE A 218 34.91 -2.15 23.98
CA ILE A 218 35.06 -2.33 22.52
C ILE A 218 34.28 -3.57 22.05
N GLU A 219 34.35 -4.69 22.79
CA GLU A 219 33.63 -5.94 22.46
C GLU A 219 32.11 -5.75 22.49
N LYS A 220 31.60 -5.01 23.49
CA LYS A 220 30.16 -4.72 23.65
C LYS A 220 29.66 -3.60 22.74
N GLY A 221 30.54 -2.98 21.95
CA GLY A 221 30.22 -1.84 21.09
C GLY A 221 29.89 -0.55 21.86
N THR A 222 30.14 -0.49 23.18
CA THR A 222 29.90 0.70 24.02
C THR A 222 31.03 1.71 23.90
N LEU A 223 32.21 1.29 23.44
CA LEU A 223 33.33 2.13 23.04
C LEU A 223 33.57 1.95 21.53
N SER A 224 32.76 2.63 20.71
CA SER A 224 33.04 2.85 19.29
C SER A 224 33.43 4.32 19.11
N ARG A 225 34.51 4.60 18.36
CA ARG A 225 34.82 5.96 17.90
C ARG A 225 33.75 6.45 16.93
#